data_AF-A0A9P0VZW1-F1
#
_entry.id   AF-A0A9P0VZW1-F1
#
_cell.length_a   1.000
_cell.length_b   1.000
_cell.length_c   1.000
_cell.angle_alpha   90.00
_cell.angle_beta   90.00
_cell.angle_gamma   90.00
#
_symmetry.space_group_name_H-M   'P 1'
#
loop_
_entity.id
_entity.type
_entity.pdbx_description
1 polymer ?
#
loop_
_entity_poly.entity_id
_entity_poly.type
_entity_poly.pdbx_seq_one_letter_code
_entity_poly.pdbx_strand_id
1 'polypeptide(L)'
;MAPKGKKVAAAPLANKSKTVSAKNPLFDATPKNFGIGQAVQPKRNLSRFVKWPEYVRLQRQKKILSLRLKVPPAIAQFQNTLDRNTAAQTLKLFNKYRPETSAEKKERLTKEAAAVAEGKSAKDASPKPVVVKYGLNHVVSLIENKKAKLVLIANDVDPIELVVFLPALCRKMGVPYAVVKGKARLGTLVHKKTSSVAALTEVNSADEAELAKLVSTINANFIEKYEDSRRHWGGGIMGSKSNEKKAKRAKTMDVKA
;
A
#
# COMPACT_ATOMS: atom_id res chain seq x y z
N MET A 1 34.74 -11.83 -44.36
CA MET A 1 35.85 -12.65 -43.83
C MET A 1 37.10 -11.78 -43.84
N ALA A 2 37.59 -11.36 -42.68
CA ALA A 2 38.88 -10.68 -42.51
C ALA A 2 39.51 -11.22 -41.22
N PRO A 3 40.81 -11.56 -41.20
CA PRO A 3 41.39 -12.37 -40.15
C PRO A 3 41.53 -11.55 -38.85
N LYS A 4 41.01 -12.09 -37.74
CA LYS A 4 41.29 -11.55 -36.40
C LYS A 4 42.78 -11.75 -36.11
N GLY A 5 43.54 -10.65 -36.13
CA GLY A 5 44.95 -10.64 -35.76
C GLY A 5 45.18 -11.21 -34.35
N LYS A 6 46.17 -12.09 -34.23
CA LYS A 6 46.61 -12.76 -33.00
C LYS A 6 47.07 -11.69 -31.99
N LYS A 7 46.33 -11.48 -30.89
CA LYS A 7 46.80 -10.63 -29.78
C LYS A 7 47.92 -11.36 -29.04
N VAL A 8 49.13 -10.87 -29.18
CA VAL A 8 50.30 -11.35 -28.42
C VAL A 8 50.13 -10.92 -26.96
N ALA A 9 50.38 -11.83 -26.02
CA ALA A 9 50.28 -11.55 -24.59
C ALA A 9 51.32 -10.49 -24.17
N ALA A 10 50.91 -9.56 -23.29
CA ALA A 10 51.78 -8.50 -22.80
C ALA A 10 52.92 -9.08 -21.93
N ALA A 11 54.14 -8.60 -22.13
CA ALA A 11 55.32 -9.06 -21.40
C ALA A 11 55.17 -8.82 -19.88
N PRO A 12 55.63 -9.77 -19.03
CA PRO A 12 55.33 -9.82 -17.59
C PRO A 12 56.03 -8.72 -16.76
N LEU A 13 56.77 -7.82 -17.39
CA LEU A 13 57.51 -6.72 -16.76
C LEU A 13 57.25 -5.36 -17.44
N ALA A 14 56.15 -5.22 -18.18
CA ALA A 14 55.72 -3.92 -18.68
C ALA A 14 55.23 -3.06 -17.51
N ASN A 15 56.17 -2.40 -16.83
CA ASN A 15 55.88 -1.28 -15.96
C ASN A 15 55.18 -0.23 -16.80
N LYS A 16 53.85 -0.16 -16.70
CA LYS A 16 53.12 1.06 -17.06
C LYS A 16 53.73 2.16 -16.21
N SER A 17 54.62 2.95 -16.78
CA SER A 17 55.08 4.18 -16.17
C SER A 17 53.82 4.98 -15.90
N LYS A 18 53.49 5.14 -14.61
CA LYS A 18 52.51 6.15 -14.22
C LYS A 18 53.10 7.45 -14.69
N THR A 19 52.54 8.03 -15.74
CA THR A 19 52.76 9.42 -16.11
C THR A 19 52.42 10.24 -14.89
N VAL A 20 53.44 10.62 -14.12
CA VAL A 20 53.29 11.52 -12.98
C VAL A 20 52.99 12.88 -13.60
N SER A 21 51.71 13.27 -13.60
CA SER A 21 51.32 14.62 -13.95
C SER A 21 52.14 15.58 -13.09
N ALA A 22 52.84 16.54 -13.73
CA ALA A 22 53.64 17.52 -13.03
C ALA A 22 52.80 18.20 -11.94
N LYS A 23 53.14 17.99 -10.67
CA LYS A 23 52.45 18.63 -9.54
C LYS A 23 52.93 20.07 -9.50
N ASN A 24 52.00 21.01 -9.65
CA ASN A 24 52.30 22.42 -9.52
C ASN A 24 52.74 22.70 -8.06
N PRO A 25 53.95 23.24 -7.82
CA PRO A 25 54.51 23.47 -6.49
C PRO A 25 53.74 24.52 -5.66
N LEU A 26 52.77 25.21 -6.26
CA LEU A 26 51.89 26.15 -5.56
C LEU A 26 50.69 25.47 -4.87
N PHE A 27 50.44 24.18 -5.13
CA PHE A 27 49.30 23.45 -4.56
C PHE A 27 49.75 22.33 -3.62
N ASP A 28 49.70 22.60 -2.32
CA ASP A 28 49.96 21.62 -1.26
C ASP A 28 48.66 21.04 -0.68
N ALA A 29 48.66 19.73 -0.40
CA ALA A 29 47.57 19.08 0.29
C ALA A 29 47.60 19.41 1.78
N THR A 30 46.57 20.09 2.28
CA THR A 30 46.41 20.46 3.70
C THR A 30 45.21 19.73 4.32
N PRO A 31 45.29 18.40 4.51
CA PRO A 31 44.18 17.63 5.06
C PRO A 31 43.89 18.05 6.50
N LYS A 32 42.61 18.30 6.81
CA LYS A 32 42.16 18.62 8.16
C LYS A 32 41.84 17.34 8.92
N ASN A 33 42.33 17.22 10.14
CA ASN A 33 41.93 16.17 11.07
C ASN A 33 40.63 16.57 11.78
N PHE A 34 39.55 15.81 11.56
CA PHE A 34 38.24 16.03 12.19
C PHE A 34 38.01 15.12 13.40
N GLY A 35 39.09 14.71 14.08
CA GLY A 35 39.02 14.06 15.39
C GLY A 35 38.42 14.99 16.46
N ILE A 36 38.12 14.42 17.63
CA ILE A 36 37.63 15.18 18.78
C ILE A 36 38.74 16.15 19.22
N GLY A 37 38.40 17.44 19.39
CA GLY A 37 39.35 18.49 19.82
C GLY A 37 40.32 18.99 18.74
N GLN A 38 40.15 18.57 17.48
CA GLN A 38 41.00 18.99 16.36
C GLN A 38 40.30 20.09 15.52
N ALA A 39 40.23 19.95 14.19
CA ALA A 39 39.56 20.92 13.35
C ALA A 39 38.03 20.93 13.54
N VAL A 40 37.40 22.07 13.21
CA VAL A 40 35.93 22.22 13.21
C VAL A 40 35.29 21.12 12.36
N GLN A 41 34.28 20.46 12.92
CA GLN A 41 33.60 19.36 12.25
C GLN A 41 32.95 19.83 10.94
N PRO A 42 33.02 19.03 9.86
CA PRO A 42 32.35 19.36 8.62
C PRO A 42 30.83 19.28 8.81
N LYS A 43 30.08 19.93 7.91
CA LYS A 43 28.63 19.77 7.85
C LYS A 43 28.28 18.29 7.60
N ARG A 44 27.43 17.72 8.45
CA ARG A 44 26.95 16.33 8.35
C ARG A 44 25.43 16.31 8.22
N ASN A 45 24.89 15.18 7.79
CA ASN A 45 23.44 14.97 7.80
C ASN A 45 22.93 14.87 9.25
N LEU A 46 22.29 15.93 9.74
CA LEU A 46 21.74 16.01 11.10
C LEU A 46 20.26 15.63 11.19
N SER A 47 19.63 15.13 10.12
CA SER A 47 18.17 14.85 10.06
C SER A 47 17.62 14.00 11.22
N ARG A 48 18.44 13.08 11.77
CA ARG A 48 18.09 12.27 12.94
C ARG A 48 18.08 13.04 14.26
N PHE A 49 18.87 14.11 14.36
CA PHE A 49 19.10 14.92 15.56
C PHE A 49 18.36 16.27 15.52
N VAL A 50 17.70 16.59 14.42
CA VAL A 50 16.86 17.78 14.28
C VAL A 50 15.75 17.77 15.34
N LYS A 51 15.53 18.92 15.97
CA LYS A 51 14.31 19.19 16.75
C LYS A 51 13.14 19.36 15.80
N TRP A 52 12.44 18.26 15.52
CA TRP A 52 11.31 18.25 14.61
C TRP A 52 10.12 19.09 15.12
N PRO A 53 9.37 19.75 14.23
CA PRO A 53 8.11 20.41 14.57
C PRO A 53 7.16 19.46 15.31
N GLU A 54 6.30 20.02 16.15
CA GLU A 54 5.44 19.25 17.05
C GLU A 54 4.54 18.24 16.33
N TYR A 55 3.87 18.64 15.24
CA TYR A 55 3.00 17.75 14.48
C TYR A 55 3.75 16.51 13.94
N VAL A 56 5.01 16.66 13.52
CA VAL A 56 5.85 15.54 13.07
C VAL A 56 6.18 14.61 14.24
N ARG A 57 6.50 15.17 15.41
CA ARG A 57 6.78 14.40 16.62
C ARG A 57 5.54 13.60 17.05
N LEU A 58 4.37 14.23 17.09
CA LEU A 58 3.10 13.60 17.47
C LEU A 58 2.72 12.46 16.53
N GLN A 59 2.81 12.66 15.21
CA GLN A 59 2.52 11.60 14.22
C GLN A 59 3.46 10.39 14.36
N ARG A 60 4.77 10.65 14.55
CA ARG A 60 5.77 9.59 14.77
C ARG A 60 5.52 8.85 16.10
N GLN A 61 5.24 9.58 17.17
CA GLN A 61 4.92 9.01 18.48
C GLN A 61 3.64 8.16 18.43
N LYS A 62 2.56 8.63 17.77
CA LYS A 62 1.32 7.86 17.55
C LYS A 62 1.62 6.52 16.86
N LYS A 63 2.44 6.52 15.80
CA LYS A 63 2.83 5.28 15.11
C LYS A 63 3.65 4.35 15.99
N ILE A 64 4.61 4.89 16.74
CA ILE A 64 5.45 4.10 17.66
C ILE A 64 4.59 3.47 18.76
N LEU A 65 3.68 4.24 19.35
CA LEU A 65 2.79 3.78 20.41
C LEU A 65 1.91 2.61 19.92
N SER A 66 1.34 2.72 18.71
CA SER A 66 0.57 1.63 18.09
C SER A 66 1.39 0.35 17.83
N LEU A 67 2.71 0.45 17.62
CA LEU A 67 3.59 -0.72 17.49
C LEU A 67 3.97 -1.34 18.83
N ARG A 68 4.05 -0.52 19.90
CA ARG A 68 4.54 -0.92 21.23
C ARG A 68 3.45 -1.51 22.10
N LEU A 69 2.25 -0.94 22.07
CA LEU A 69 1.11 -1.46 22.82
C LEU A 69 0.63 -2.78 22.20
N LYS A 70 0.01 -3.62 23.02
CA LYS A 70 -0.75 -4.76 22.52
C LYS A 70 -2.04 -4.25 21.88
N VAL A 71 -2.21 -4.52 20.59
CA VAL A 71 -3.35 -4.05 19.80
C VAL A 71 -4.42 -5.14 19.76
N PRO A 72 -5.68 -4.82 20.11
CA PRO A 72 -6.77 -5.79 20.04
C PRO A 72 -6.93 -6.40 18.64
N PRO A 73 -7.31 -7.69 18.53
CA PRO A 73 -7.46 -8.38 17.25
C PRO A 73 -8.38 -7.67 16.24
N ALA A 74 -9.48 -7.08 16.73
CA ALA A 74 -10.44 -6.33 15.92
C ALA A 74 -9.82 -5.12 15.19
N ILE A 75 -8.73 -4.56 15.70
CA ILE A 75 -7.99 -3.47 15.05
C ILE A 75 -6.79 -4.04 14.28
N ALA A 76 -6.11 -5.05 14.85
CA ALA A 76 -4.94 -5.67 14.25
C ALA A 76 -5.23 -6.31 12.87
N GLN A 77 -6.45 -6.82 12.64
CA GLN A 77 -6.86 -7.37 11.35
C GLN A 77 -6.67 -6.40 10.17
N PHE A 78 -6.73 -5.07 10.38
CA PHE A 78 -6.50 -4.09 9.31
C PHE A 78 -5.01 -3.93 8.94
N GLN A 79 -4.09 -4.49 9.74
CA GLN A 79 -2.67 -4.55 9.38
C GLN A 79 -2.41 -5.65 8.34
N ASN A 80 -3.27 -6.68 8.31
CA ASN A 80 -3.24 -7.77 7.34
C ASN A 80 -3.99 -7.35 6.08
N THR A 81 -3.26 -6.80 5.12
CA THR A 81 -3.84 -6.33 3.85
C THR A 81 -3.53 -7.30 2.71
N LEU A 82 -4.35 -7.26 1.67
CA LEU A 82 -4.12 -7.96 0.42
C LEU A 82 -2.73 -7.64 -0.15
N ASP A 83 -2.05 -8.65 -0.70
CA ASP A 83 -0.73 -8.49 -1.28
C ASP A 83 -0.78 -7.58 -2.52
N ARG A 84 0.38 -7.08 -2.95
CA ARG A 84 0.47 -6.07 -4.00
C ARG A 84 -0.11 -6.56 -5.34
N ASN A 85 0.10 -7.83 -5.68
CA ASN A 85 -0.25 -8.36 -6.99
C ASN A 85 -1.76 -8.62 -7.06
N THR A 86 -2.31 -9.29 -6.06
CA THR A 86 -3.76 -9.52 -5.99
C THR A 86 -4.51 -8.19 -5.89
N ALA A 87 -4.02 -7.23 -5.09
CA ALA A 87 -4.62 -5.89 -5.00
C ALA A 87 -4.61 -5.13 -6.34
N ALA A 88 -3.56 -5.26 -7.15
CA ALA A 88 -3.51 -4.64 -8.47
C ALA A 88 -4.57 -5.25 -9.41
N GLN A 89 -4.73 -6.58 -9.41
CA GLN A 89 -5.75 -7.27 -10.20
C GLN A 89 -7.17 -6.89 -9.75
N THR A 90 -7.43 -6.89 -8.43
CA THR A 90 -8.73 -6.49 -7.89
C THR A 90 -9.07 -5.04 -8.25
N LEU A 91 -8.13 -4.12 -8.13
CA LEU A 91 -8.37 -2.72 -8.50
C LEU A 91 -8.50 -2.52 -10.01
N LYS A 92 -7.85 -3.35 -10.83
CA LYS A 92 -8.05 -3.35 -12.29
C LYS A 92 -9.48 -3.75 -12.65
N LEU A 93 -10.01 -4.80 -12.02
CA LEU A 93 -11.40 -5.22 -12.20
C LEU A 93 -12.36 -4.10 -11.75
N PHE A 94 -12.17 -3.55 -10.55
CA PHE A 94 -13.02 -2.46 -10.06
C PHE A 94 -12.97 -1.22 -10.97
N ASN A 95 -11.81 -0.92 -11.58
CA ASN A 95 -11.66 0.20 -12.51
C ASN A 95 -12.51 0.06 -13.79
N LYS A 96 -12.90 -1.17 -14.19
CA LYS A 96 -13.83 -1.37 -15.32
C LYS A 96 -15.25 -0.88 -14.98
N TYR A 97 -15.62 -0.89 -13.70
CA TYR A 97 -16.95 -0.59 -13.19
C TYR A 97 -17.02 0.76 -12.47
N ARG A 98 -16.18 1.73 -12.83
CA ARG A 98 -16.16 3.04 -12.16
C ARG A 98 -17.50 3.76 -12.35
N PRO A 99 -18.01 4.44 -11.32
CA PRO A 99 -19.18 5.29 -11.47
C PRO A 99 -18.85 6.50 -12.38
N GLU A 100 -19.85 6.98 -13.11
CA GLU A 100 -19.73 8.14 -13.99
C GLU A 100 -19.27 9.41 -13.25
N THR A 101 -18.50 10.24 -13.93
CA THR A 101 -18.17 11.59 -13.48
C THR A 101 -19.37 12.54 -13.65
N SER A 102 -19.32 13.70 -13.00
CA SER A 102 -20.37 14.71 -13.17
C SER A 102 -20.51 15.22 -14.60
N ALA A 103 -19.42 15.24 -15.38
CA ALA A 103 -19.43 15.66 -16.78
C ALA A 103 -20.07 14.58 -17.67
N GLU A 104 -19.63 13.33 -17.54
CA GLU A 104 -20.22 12.17 -18.24
C GLU A 104 -21.71 12.02 -17.92
N LYS A 105 -22.11 12.24 -16.65
CA LYS A 105 -23.51 12.23 -16.25
C LYS A 105 -24.33 13.30 -16.97
N LYS A 106 -23.78 14.51 -17.13
CA LYS A 106 -24.45 15.59 -17.86
C LYS A 106 -24.66 15.20 -19.33
N GLU A 107 -23.62 14.66 -19.97
CA GLU A 107 -23.69 14.19 -21.35
C GLU A 107 -24.67 13.03 -21.54
N ARG A 108 -24.70 12.08 -20.59
CA ARG A 108 -25.66 10.97 -20.60
C ARG A 108 -27.09 11.50 -20.54
N LEU A 109 -27.37 12.42 -19.61
CA LEU A 109 -28.70 13.00 -19.45
C LEU A 109 -29.13 13.82 -20.66
N THR A 110 -28.23 14.56 -21.32
CA THR A 110 -28.58 15.30 -22.55
C THR A 110 -28.88 14.35 -23.71
N LYS A 111 -28.12 13.26 -23.86
CA LYS A 111 -28.39 12.21 -24.87
C LYS A 111 -29.69 11.47 -24.59
N GLU A 112 -29.95 11.14 -23.33
CA GLU A 112 -31.18 10.48 -22.90
C GLU A 112 -32.40 11.39 -23.16
N ALA A 113 -32.31 12.67 -22.82
CA ALA A 113 -33.37 13.64 -23.11
C ALA A 113 -33.65 13.79 -24.61
N ALA A 114 -32.61 13.82 -25.45
CA ALA A 114 -32.78 13.87 -26.91
C ALA A 114 -33.44 12.60 -27.46
N ALA A 115 -33.02 11.41 -27.01
CA ALA A 115 -33.60 10.14 -27.44
C ALA A 115 -35.07 9.98 -27.01
N VAL A 116 -35.42 10.49 -25.82
CA VAL A 116 -36.82 10.49 -25.34
C VAL A 116 -37.67 11.48 -26.14
N ALA A 117 -37.12 12.64 -26.53
CA ALA A 117 -37.80 13.58 -27.43
C ALA A 117 -38.06 12.99 -28.83
N GLU A 118 -37.18 12.10 -29.30
CA GLU A 118 -37.35 11.31 -30.53
C GLU A 118 -38.32 10.11 -30.39
N GLY A 119 -38.98 9.96 -29.23
CA GLY A 119 -40.02 8.95 -29.01
C GLY A 119 -39.52 7.59 -28.50
N LYS A 120 -38.24 7.44 -28.13
CA LYS A 120 -37.74 6.22 -27.48
C LYS A 120 -38.13 6.20 -26.01
N SER A 121 -38.42 5.01 -25.47
CA SER A 121 -38.67 4.86 -24.03
C SER A 121 -37.37 5.10 -23.23
N ALA A 122 -37.48 5.69 -22.04
CA ALA A 122 -36.32 6.01 -21.20
C ALA A 122 -35.46 4.79 -20.85
N LYS A 123 -36.07 3.59 -20.76
CA LYS A 123 -35.36 2.34 -20.47
C LYS A 123 -34.55 1.83 -21.65
N ASP A 124 -35.04 2.04 -22.86
CA ASP A 124 -34.33 1.66 -24.10
C ASP A 124 -33.23 2.68 -24.43
N ALA A 125 -33.43 3.94 -24.05
CA ALA A 125 -32.45 5.01 -24.24
C ALA A 125 -31.21 4.87 -23.35
N SER A 126 -31.33 4.25 -22.16
CA SER A 126 -30.29 4.28 -21.12
C SER A 126 -30.36 3.01 -20.25
N PRO A 127 -29.73 1.89 -20.67
CA PRO A 127 -29.72 0.66 -19.89
C PRO A 127 -29.01 0.89 -18.54
N LYS A 128 -29.50 0.22 -17.49
CA LYS A 128 -29.00 0.39 -16.11
C LYS A 128 -27.49 0.06 -16.05
N PRO A 129 -26.63 1.01 -15.66
CA PRO A 129 -25.20 0.77 -15.61
C PRO A 129 -24.81 -0.08 -14.41
N VAL A 130 -23.92 -1.05 -14.64
CA VAL A 130 -23.25 -1.81 -13.58
C VAL A 130 -22.07 -1.00 -13.09
N VAL A 131 -22.12 -0.59 -11.82
CA VAL A 131 -21.11 0.30 -11.23
C VAL A 131 -20.73 -0.16 -9.82
N VAL A 132 -19.50 0.15 -9.43
CA VAL A 132 -19.01 0.01 -8.06
C VAL A 132 -19.90 0.82 -7.13
N LYS A 133 -20.39 0.16 -6.08
CA LYS A 133 -21.12 0.79 -4.99
C LYS A 133 -20.13 1.28 -3.95
N TYR A 134 -20.37 2.47 -3.43
CA TYR A 134 -19.49 3.10 -2.43
C TYR A 134 -20.31 3.85 -1.40
N GLY A 135 -19.63 4.27 -0.32
CA GLY A 135 -20.25 4.90 0.84
C GLY A 135 -20.60 3.86 1.90
N LEU A 136 -20.24 4.15 3.15
CA LEU A 136 -20.31 3.20 4.25
C LEU A 136 -21.74 2.65 4.43
N ASN A 137 -22.72 3.53 4.64
CA ASN A 137 -24.11 3.14 4.93
C ASN A 137 -24.74 2.32 3.80
N HIS A 138 -24.45 2.68 2.54
CA HIS A 138 -24.97 1.96 1.39
C HIS A 138 -24.31 0.59 1.23
N VAL A 139 -22.99 0.49 1.44
CA VAL A 139 -22.32 -0.82 1.36
C VAL A 139 -22.77 -1.74 2.50
N VAL A 140 -22.97 -1.22 3.71
CA VAL A 140 -23.51 -1.99 4.85
C VAL A 140 -24.87 -2.61 4.49
N SER A 141 -25.80 -1.82 3.96
CA SER A 141 -27.12 -2.36 3.58
C SER A 141 -27.03 -3.39 2.45
N LEU A 142 -26.07 -3.27 1.53
CA LEU A 142 -25.83 -4.28 0.49
C LEU A 142 -25.25 -5.59 1.05
N ILE A 143 -24.44 -5.52 2.10
CA ILE A 143 -23.90 -6.70 2.79
C ILE A 143 -25.03 -7.40 3.56
N GLU A 144 -25.84 -6.66 4.30
CA GLU A 144 -26.99 -7.19 5.06
C GLU A 144 -28.03 -7.83 4.13
N ASN A 145 -28.27 -7.26 2.97
CA ASN A 145 -29.17 -7.85 1.97
C ASN A 145 -28.51 -8.94 1.11
N LYS A 146 -27.25 -9.32 1.38
CA LYS A 146 -26.47 -10.30 0.60
C LYS A 146 -26.40 -10.00 -0.90
N LYS A 147 -26.45 -8.71 -1.28
CA LYS A 147 -26.36 -8.25 -2.67
C LYS A 147 -24.93 -7.99 -3.12
N ALA A 148 -24.00 -7.82 -2.20
CA ALA A 148 -22.59 -7.61 -2.50
C ALA A 148 -21.90 -8.95 -2.84
N LYS A 149 -21.21 -9.01 -3.99
CA LYS A 149 -20.38 -10.16 -4.39
C LYS A 149 -18.95 -10.06 -3.81
N LEU A 150 -18.41 -8.85 -3.69
CA LEU A 150 -17.08 -8.61 -3.13
C LEU A 150 -16.99 -7.20 -2.51
N VAL A 151 -16.43 -7.10 -1.31
CA VAL A 151 -16.26 -5.85 -0.57
C VAL A 151 -14.78 -5.55 -0.31
N LEU A 152 -14.33 -4.35 -0.66
CA LEU A 152 -13.00 -3.83 -0.34
C LEU A 152 -13.09 -2.84 0.81
N ILE A 153 -12.27 -3.03 1.83
CA ILE A 153 -12.20 -2.17 3.02
C ILE A 153 -10.80 -1.53 3.07
N ALA A 154 -10.73 -0.21 3.25
CA ALA A 154 -9.45 0.46 3.41
C ALA A 154 -8.85 0.21 4.81
N ASN A 155 -7.52 0.11 4.89
CA ASN A 155 -6.81 -0.14 6.15
C ASN A 155 -6.48 1.11 6.99
N ASP A 156 -6.56 2.30 6.40
CA ASP A 156 -6.12 3.60 6.96
C ASP A 156 -7.29 4.58 7.17
N VAL A 157 -8.46 4.03 7.47
CA VAL A 157 -9.64 4.82 7.86
C VAL A 157 -9.43 5.40 9.25
N ASP A 158 -9.75 6.68 9.38
CA ASP A 158 -9.69 7.44 10.64
C ASP A 158 -10.95 8.30 10.65
N PRO A 159 -11.92 8.07 11.56
CA PRO A 159 -11.91 7.14 12.71
C PRO A 159 -12.08 5.64 12.34
N ILE A 160 -11.44 4.73 13.08
CA ILE A 160 -11.41 3.28 12.78
C ILE A 160 -12.74 2.57 13.09
N GLU A 161 -13.52 3.15 13.99
CA GLU A 161 -14.83 2.69 14.45
C GLU A 161 -15.81 2.55 13.28
N LEU A 162 -15.62 3.34 12.23
CA LEU A 162 -16.44 3.29 11.01
C LEU A 162 -16.33 1.96 10.27
N VAL A 163 -15.20 1.26 10.36
CA VAL A 163 -14.95 0.04 9.58
C VAL A 163 -14.67 -1.19 10.43
N VAL A 164 -14.45 -1.03 11.74
CA VAL A 164 -14.05 -2.12 12.64
C VAL A 164 -15.02 -3.32 12.63
N PHE A 165 -16.31 -3.06 12.45
CA PHE A 165 -17.36 -4.08 12.43
C PHE A 165 -17.53 -4.77 11.07
N LEU A 166 -17.02 -4.19 9.98
CA LEU A 166 -17.29 -4.68 8.62
C LEU A 166 -16.76 -6.10 8.37
N PRO A 167 -15.53 -6.48 8.76
CA PRO A 167 -15.08 -7.85 8.59
C PRO A 167 -15.99 -8.89 9.26
N ALA A 168 -16.48 -8.58 10.46
CA ALA A 168 -17.41 -9.45 11.19
C ALA A 168 -18.77 -9.54 10.50
N LEU A 169 -19.28 -8.41 10.01
CA LEU A 169 -20.53 -8.35 9.25
C LEU A 169 -20.45 -9.14 7.94
N CYS A 170 -19.39 -8.92 7.14
CA CYS A 170 -19.15 -9.64 5.90
C CYS A 170 -19.09 -11.16 6.12
N ARG A 171 -18.36 -11.61 7.16
CA ARG A 171 -18.31 -13.03 7.52
C ARG A 171 -19.68 -13.58 7.90
N LYS A 172 -20.43 -12.88 8.77
CA LYS A 172 -21.76 -13.31 9.21
C LYS A 172 -22.74 -13.45 8.05
N MET A 173 -22.65 -12.56 7.06
CA MET A 173 -23.52 -12.56 5.89
C MET A 173 -23.02 -13.47 4.76
N GLY A 174 -21.82 -14.04 4.88
CA GLY A 174 -21.20 -14.89 3.84
C GLY A 174 -20.68 -14.11 2.63
N VAL A 175 -20.38 -12.83 2.80
CA VAL A 175 -19.91 -11.95 1.72
C VAL A 175 -18.37 -11.88 1.72
N PRO A 176 -17.70 -12.22 0.60
CA PRO A 176 -16.26 -12.05 0.44
C PRO A 176 -15.79 -10.61 0.71
N TYR A 177 -14.75 -10.47 1.53
CA TYR A 177 -14.14 -9.17 1.80
C TYR A 177 -12.62 -9.21 1.74
N ALA A 178 -12.01 -8.08 1.36
CA ALA A 178 -10.57 -7.88 1.40
C ALA A 178 -10.22 -6.54 2.04
N VAL A 179 -9.16 -6.52 2.83
CA VAL A 179 -8.57 -5.27 3.33
C VAL A 179 -7.49 -4.80 2.35
N VAL A 180 -7.61 -3.57 1.85
CA VAL A 180 -6.71 -2.97 0.84
C VAL A 180 -5.94 -1.79 1.45
N LYS A 181 -4.69 -1.62 1.04
CA LYS A 181 -3.87 -0.46 1.45
C LYS A 181 -4.35 0.83 0.79
N GLY A 182 -4.74 1.81 1.61
CA GLY A 182 -4.96 3.20 1.21
C GLY A 182 -6.38 3.53 0.75
N LYS A 183 -7.12 4.25 1.60
CA LYS A 183 -8.45 4.83 1.31
C LYS A 183 -8.43 5.83 0.16
N ALA A 184 -7.28 6.46 -0.09
CA ALA A 184 -7.09 7.33 -1.24
C ALA A 184 -7.19 6.55 -2.56
N ARG A 185 -6.67 5.31 -2.61
CA ARG A 185 -6.76 4.46 -3.81
C ARG A 185 -8.20 4.03 -4.09
N LEU A 186 -8.96 3.70 -3.05
CA LEU A 186 -10.40 3.47 -3.20
C LEU A 186 -11.15 4.76 -3.57
N GLY A 187 -10.70 5.92 -3.08
CA GLY A 187 -11.25 7.22 -3.48
C GLY A 187 -11.08 7.49 -4.98
N THR A 188 -9.88 7.25 -5.52
CA THR A 188 -9.61 7.48 -6.95
C THR A 188 -10.52 6.66 -7.85
N LEU A 189 -10.88 5.45 -7.43
CA LEU A 189 -11.80 4.58 -8.16
C LEU A 189 -13.17 5.25 -8.36
N VAL A 190 -13.69 5.91 -7.33
CA VAL A 190 -15.05 6.48 -7.30
C VAL A 190 -15.08 7.99 -7.49
N HIS A 191 -14.00 8.57 -8.03
CA HIS A 191 -13.85 10.01 -8.26
C HIS A 191 -14.01 10.86 -6.99
N LYS A 192 -13.53 10.36 -5.84
CA LYS A 192 -13.49 11.07 -4.56
C LYS A 192 -12.06 11.15 -4.03
N LYS A 193 -11.81 12.06 -3.09
CA LYS A 193 -10.49 12.18 -2.42
C LYS A 193 -10.15 10.90 -1.66
N THR A 194 -11.14 10.31 -1.00
CA THR A 194 -11.01 9.09 -0.21
C THR A 194 -12.32 8.29 -0.27
N SER A 195 -12.22 6.97 -0.09
CA SER A 195 -13.37 6.10 0.20
C SER A 195 -12.95 5.04 1.21
N SER A 196 -13.76 4.83 2.24
CA SER A 196 -13.50 3.80 3.26
C SER A 196 -13.79 2.39 2.77
N VAL A 197 -14.81 2.25 1.90
CA VAL A 197 -15.31 0.96 1.42
C VAL A 197 -15.76 1.09 -0.04
N ALA A 198 -15.55 0.04 -0.82
CA ALA A 198 -16.09 -0.10 -2.16
C ALA A 198 -16.60 -1.54 -2.35
N ALA A 199 -17.71 -1.73 -3.05
CA ALA A 199 -18.32 -3.04 -3.26
C ALA A 199 -18.76 -3.24 -4.72
N LEU A 200 -18.64 -4.48 -5.20
CA LEU A 200 -19.27 -4.93 -6.43
C LEU A 200 -20.52 -5.73 -6.07
N THR A 201 -21.65 -5.40 -6.69
CA THR A 201 -22.91 -6.16 -6.56
C THR A 201 -23.12 -7.07 -7.77
N GLU A 202 -22.81 -6.55 -8.95
CA GLU A 202 -22.97 -7.21 -10.24
C GLU A 202 -21.69 -6.93 -11.06
N VAL A 203 -21.40 -7.82 -12.01
CA VAL A 203 -20.37 -7.66 -13.03
C VAL A 203 -20.95 -8.18 -14.34
N ASN A 204 -20.39 -7.73 -15.46
CA ASN A 204 -20.75 -8.26 -16.78
C ASN A 204 -20.29 -9.72 -16.88
N SER A 205 -21.00 -10.51 -17.70
CA SER A 205 -20.72 -11.94 -17.90
C SER A 205 -19.27 -12.24 -18.29
N ALA A 206 -18.64 -11.36 -19.09
CA ALA A 206 -17.24 -11.49 -19.50
C ALA A 206 -16.24 -11.44 -18.34
N ASP A 207 -16.58 -10.76 -17.24
CA ASP A 207 -15.70 -10.57 -16.08
C ASP A 207 -16.04 -11.51 -14.91
N GLU A 208 -17.09 -12.34 -15.01
CA GLU A 208 -17.51 -13.23 -13.92
C GLU A 208 -16.42 -14.26 -13.56
N ALA A 209 -15.71 -14.79 -14.55
CA ALA A 209 -14.60 -15.72 -14.32
C ALA A 209 -13.42 -15.03 -13.61
N GLU A 210 -13.11 -13.78 -13.98
CA GLU A 210 -12.06 -12.99 -13.31
C GLU A 210 -12.44 -12.70 -11.85
N LEU A 211 -13.70 -12.33 -11.61
CA LEU A 211 -14.22 -12.10 -10.26
C LEU A 211 -14.19 -13.37 -9.41
N ALA A 212 -14.63 -14.51 -9.94
CA ALA A 212 -14.67 -15.77 -9.21
C ALA A 212 -13.27 -16.21 -8.75
N LYS A 213 -12.26 -16.07 -9.61
CA LYS A 213 -10.86 -16.35 -9.28
C LYS A 213 -10.33 -15.44 -8.16
N LEU A 214 -10.65 -14.15 -8.23
CA LEU A 214 -10.26 -13.19 -7.20
C LEU A 214 -10.96 -13.49 -5.87
N VAL A 215 -12.25 -13.80 -5.89
CA VAL A 215 -13.03 -14.15 -4.70
C VAL A 215 -12.47 -15.40 -4.02
N SER A 216 -12.15 -16.45 -4.78
CA SER A 216 -11.50 -17.65 -4.24
C SER A 216 -10.18 -17.33 -3.52
N THR A 217 -9.31 -16.53 -4.17
CA THR A 217 -8.03 -16.10 -3.59
C THR A 217 -8.21 -15.22 -2.34
N ILE A 218 -9.21 -14.35 -2.34
CA ILE A 218 -9.52 -13.44 -1.22
C ILE A 218 -10.07 -14.23 -0.03
N ASN A 219 -10.99 -15.17 -0.27
CA ASN A 219 -11.60 -15.99 0.79
C ASN A 219 -10.55 -16.80 1.57
N ALA A 220 -9.60 -17.40 0.86
CA ALA A 220 -8.48 -18.13 1.46
C ALA A 220 -7.59 -17.27 2.37
N ASN A 221 -7.55 -15.95 2.13
CA ASN A 221 -6.73 -15.02 2.90
C ASN A 221 -7.48 -14.34 4.06
N PHE A 222 -8.79 -14.16 3.95
CA PHE A 222 -9.57 -13.37 4.92
C PHE A 222 -10.62 -14.19 5.66
N ILE A 223 -11.60 -14.76 4.95
CA ILE A 223 -12.74 -15.45 5.57
C ILE A 223 -12.31 -16.74 6.24
N GLU A 224 -11.53 -17.57 5.56
CA GLU A 224 -11.07 -18.86 6.09
C GLU A 224 -10.13 -18.66 7.30
N LYS A 225 -9.30 -17.61 7.27
CA LYS A 225 -8.37 -17.23 8.34
C LYS A 225 -8.98 -16.30 9.39
N TYR A 226 -10.31 -16.10 9.38
CA TYR A 226 -10.95 -15.13 10.26
C TYR A 226 -10.82 -15.53 11.73
N GLU A 227 -10.96 -16.83 12.06
CA GLU A 227 -10.85 -17.31 13.44
C GLU A 227 -9.46 -17.07 14.02
N ASP A 228 -8.42 -17.28 13.22
CA ASP A 228 -7.04 -16.99 13.61
C ASP A 228 -6.84 -15.49 13.79
N SER A 229 -7.34 -14.69 12.83
CA SER A 229 -7.26 -13.23 12.88
C SER A 229 -7.99 -12.65 14.10
N ARG A 230 -9.12 -13.26 14.51
CA ARG A 230 -9.91 -12.85 15.69
C ARG A 230 -9.17 -13.12 17.00
N ARG A 231 -8.29 -14.12 17.05
CA ARG A 231 -7.51 -14.47 18.25
C ARG A 231 -6.13 -13.82 18.26
N HIS A 232 -5.64 -13.36 17.10
CA HIS A 232 -4.31 -12.79 16.95
C HIS A 232 -4.26 -11.35 17.46
N TRP A 233 -3.57 -11.16 18.59
CA TRP A 233 -3.24 -9.82 19.09
C TRP A 233 -2.06 -9.23 18.33
N GLY A 234 -2.19 -7.98 17.90
CA GLY A 234 -1.11 -7.26 17.22
C GLY A 234 -0.22 -6.47 18.18
N GLY A 235 0.81 -5.82 17.64
CA GLY A 235 1.69 -4.93 18.39
C GLY A 235 2.65 -5.66 19.32
N GLY A 236 3.04 -5.04 20.44
CA GLY A 236 4.05 -5.58 21.35
C GLY A 236 5.47 -5.65 20.76
N ILE A 237 5.71 -4.99 19.63
CA ILE A 237 6.99 -4.99 18.95
C ILE A 237 7.91 -4.03 19.69
N MET A 238 9.11 -4.47 20.09
CA MET A 238 10.09 -3.61 20.76
C MET A 238 10.97 -2.83 19.77
N GLY A 239 11.63 -1.77 20.26
CA GLY A 239 12.51 -0.94 19.42
C GLY A 239 13.85 -1.61 19.12
N SER A 240 14.49 -1.24 18.00
CA SER A 240 15.76 -1.83 17.55
C SER A 240 16.84 -1.86 18.63
N LYS A 241 17.09 -0.72 19.29
CA LYS A 241 18.06 -0.63 20.41
C LYS A 241 17.74 -1.60 21.56
N SER A 242 16.46 -1.81 21.86
CA SER A 242 16.04 -2.76 22.91
C SER A 242 16.25 -4.20 22.46
N ASN A 243 15.90 -4.53 21.21
CA ASN A 243 16.12 -5.84 20.62
C ASN A 243 17.62 -6.17 20.54
N GLU A 244 18.45 -5.23 20.10
CA GLU A 244 19.91 -5.37 20.07
C GLU A 244 20.49 -5.60 21.48
N LYS A 245 20.01 -4.87 22.49
CA LYS A 245 20.43 -5.10 23.89
C LYS A 245 20.06 -6.50 24.37
N LYS A 246 18.85 -6.99 24.07
CA LYS A 246 18.43 -8.35 24.39
C LYS A 246 19.27 -9.40 23.65
N ALA A 247 19.51 -9.21 22.35
CA ALA A 247 20.32 -10.11 21.55
C ALA A 247 21.78 -10.18 22.03
N LYS A 248 22.39 -9.05 22.41
CA LYS A 248 23.72 -9.05 23.02
C LYS A 248 23.75 -9.83 24.33
N ARG A 249 22.74 -9.65 25.19
CA ARG A 249 22.61 -10.40 26.45
C ARG A 249 22.44 -11.90 26.21
N ALA A 250 21.61 -12.30 25.25
CA ALA A 250 21.43 -13.70 24.88
C ALA A 250 22.78 -14.32 24.44
N LYS A 251 23.48 -13.67 23.50
CA LYS A 251 24.81 -14.12 23.05
C LYS A 251 25.81 -14.27 24.20
N THR A 252 25.81 -13.37 25.17
CA THR A 252 26.73 -13.49 26.33
C THR A 252 26.35 -14.62 27.28
N MET A 253 25.09 -15.02 27.34
CA MET A 253 24.63 -16.16 28.14
C MET A 253 24.93 -17.48 27.44
N ASP A 254 24.71 -17.54 26.11
CA ASP A 254 24.99 -18.73 25.30
C ASP A 254 26.49 -19.08 25.25
N VAL A 255 27.37 -18.08 25.35
CA VAL A 255 28.83 -18.28 25.42
C VAL A 255 29.28 -18.75 26.82
N LYS A 256 28.45 -18.56 27.86
CA LYS A 256 28.75 -18.96 29.25
C LYS A 256 28.17 -20.33 29.62
N ALA A 257 27.26 -20.85 28.81
CA ALA A 257 26.68 -22.19 28.93
C ALA A 257 27.52 -23.20 28.14
#